data_AF-A0A9W9ZTJ5-F1
#
_entry.id   AF-A0A9W9ZTJ5-F1
#
_cell.length_a   1.000
_cell.length_b   1.000
_cell.length_c   1.000
_cell.angle_alpha   90.00
_cell.angle_beta   90.00
_cell.angle_gamma   90.00
#
_symmetry.space_group_name_H-M   'P 1'
#
loop_
_entity.id
_entity.type
_entity.pdbx_description
1 polymer ?
#
loop_
_entity_poly.entity_id
_entity_poly.type
_entity_poly.pdbx_seq_one_letter_code
_entity_poly.pdbx_strand_id
1 'polypeptide(L)'
;MDSYGKFMELAMNPKETGAYLRQSIFYFNDKNLNIYHITASSLRSTIFQKQLEKMDELSHLPGFRHDAKLIEETAVNTDTDVVDAYQHMAPMVDTVTYMQWLYKQCREKGCHFVQDEIHGLFRDQAEDLKRKYKAQLIFNCSGLSAKELAGDE
;
A
#
# COMPACT_ATOMS: atom_id res chain seq x y z
N MET A 1 10.82 14.67 3.49
CA MET A 1 9.81 14.23 4.47
C MET A 1 9.32 12.88 3.99
N ASP A 2 9.58 11.81 4.73
CA ASP A 2 9.13 10.47 4.35
C ASP A 2 7.59 10.38 4.42
N SER A 3 7.01 9.43 3.68
CA SER A 3 5.57 9.21 3.64
C SER A 3 5.01 8.83 5.01
N TYR A 4 5.78 8.11 5.82
CA TYR A 4 5.39 7.68 7.17
C TYR A 4 5.06 8.88 8.06
N GLY A 5 5.95 9.87 8.14
CA GLY A 5 5.75 11.09 8.91
C GLY A 5 4.50 11.87 8.48
N LYS A 6 4.15 11.86 7.19
CA LYS A 6 2.90 12.47 6.72
C LYS A 6 1.66 11.73 7.20
N PHE A 7 1.65 10.40 7.16
CA PHE A 7 0.52 9.66 7.69
C PHE A 7 0.42 9.73 9.21
N MET A 8 1.55 9.89 9.92
CA MET A 8 1.57 10.19 11.35
C MET A 8 0.86 11.51 11.67
N GLU A 9 1.16 12.58 10.92
CA GLU A 9 0.47 13.88 11.06
C GLU A 9 -1.03 13.73 10.81
N LEU A 10 -1.43 13.05 9.74
CA LEU A 10 -2.84 12.81 9.43
C LEU A 10 -3.54 11.99 10.53
N ALA A 11 -2.85 11.01 11.11
CA ALA A 11 -3.35 10.17 12.19
C ALA A 11 -3.54 10.91 13.52
N MET A 12 -3.10 12.17 13.64
CA MET A 12 -3.42 13.01 14.81
C MET A 12 -4.90 13.44 14.83
N ASN A 13 -5.58 13.39 13.69
CA ASN A 13 -7.02 13.70 13.60
C ASN A 13 -7.78 12.64 12.78
N PRO A 14 -7.87 11.39 13.29
CA PRO A 14 -8.37 10.24 12.53
C PRO A 14 -9.85 10.36 12.15
N LYS A 15 -10.64 11.12 12.91
CA LYS A 15 -12.06 11.36 12.60
C LYS A 15 -12.26 12.24 11.38
N GLU A 16 -11.33 13.16 11.12
CA GLU A 16 -11.40 14.03 9.96
C GLU A 16 -10.67 13.42 8.77
N THR A 17 -9.46 12.89 8.99
CA THR A 17 -8.62 12.41 7.90
C THR A 17 -8.93 10.98 7.51
N GLY A 18 -9.44 10.14 8.42
CA GLY A 18 -9.55 8.70 8.21
C GLY A 18 -8.22 7.94 8.31
N ALA A 19 -7.09 8.63 8.48
CA ALA A 19 -5.80 8.00 8.73
C ALA A 19 -5.66 7.70 10.23
N TYR A 20 -5.11 6.54 10.58
CA TYR A 20 -4.87 6.15 11.97
C TYR A 20 -3.70 5.19 12.07
N LEU A 21 -3.17 4.99 13.29
CA LEU A 21 -2.10 4.02 13.52
C LEU A 21 -2.67 2.75 14.09
N ARG A 22 -2.14 1.63 13.61
CA ARG A 22 -2.43 0.30 14.14
C ARG A 22 -1.14 -0.49 14.32
N GLN A 23 -1.08 -1.32 15.35
CA GLN A 23 -0.06 -2.35 15.43
C GLN A 23 -0.27 -3.32 14.27
N SER A 24 0.67 -3.35 13.32
CA SER A 24 0.74 -4.35 12.26
C SER A 24 1.71 -5.45 12.66
N ILE A 25 1.39 -6.69 12.29
CA ILE A 25 2.18 -7.87 12.60
C ILE A 25 2.33 -8.68 11.31
N PHE A 26 3.55 -9.04 10.98
CA PHE A 26 3.94 -9.78 9.80
C PHE A 26 4.54 -11.10 10.24
N TYR A 27 4.18 -12.15 9.52
CA TYR A 27 4.57 -13.53 9.81
C TYR A 27 5.42 -14.07 8.68
N PHE A 28 6.47 -14.81 9.03
CA PHE A 28 7.33 -15.49 8.08
C PHE A 28 7.07 -17.00 8.14
N ASN A 29 6.84 -17.58 6.96
CA ASN A 29 6.74 -19.02 6.82
C ASN A 29 8.06 -19.55 6.29
N ASP A 30 8.55 -20.60 6.93
CA ASP A 30 9.83 -21.18 6.61
C ASP A 30 9.67 -22.60 6.11
N LYS A 31 9.04 -22.74 4.94
CA LYS A 31 8.92 -24.04 4.29
C LYS A 31 10.26 -24.61 3.79
N ASN A 32 11.41 -23.93 3.99
CA ASN A 32 12.69 -24.32 3.36
C ASN A 32 13.98 -24.23 4.22
N LEU A 33 13.98 -23.84 5.50
CA LEU A 33 15.18 -23.99 6.35
C LEU A 33 15.40 -25.40 6.89
N ASN A 34 14.47 -26.34 6.65
CA ASN A 34 14.72 -27.76 6.90
C ASN A 34 15.69 -28.41 5.89
N ILE A 35 16.43 -27.61 5.12
CA ILE A 35 17.68 -28.05 4.49
C ILE A 35 18.77 -27.99 5.56
N TYR A 36 18.79 -28.99 6.44
CA TYR A 36 20.02 -29.36 7.13
C TYR A 36 21.13 -29.46 6.07
N HIS A 37 22.14 -28.60 6.21
CA HIS A 37 23.35 -28.51 5.37
C HIS A 37 23.21 -27.89 3.98
N ILE A 38 23.10 -26.55 3.91
CA ILE A 38 23.84 -25.82 2.87
C ILE A 38 24.62 -24.68 3.52
N THR A 39 25.89 -24.98 3.80
CA THR A 39 26.95 -23.98 3.85
C THR A 39 27.12 -23.37 2.47
N ALA A 40 26.24 -22.43 2.09
CA ALA A 40 26.49 -21.48 1.01
C ALA A 40 25.37 -20.45 0.99
N SER A 41 25.79 -19.19 0.91
CA SER A 41 25.04 -17.95 0.73
C SER A 41 24.15 -17.89 -0.53
N SER A 42 23.77 -19.01 -1.15
CA SER A 42 23.25 -19.05 -2.53
C SER A 42 21.89 -19.71 -2.74
N LEU A 43 21.13 -20.06 -1.68
CA LEU A 43 19.77 -20.60 -1.84
C LEU A 43 18.71 -20.02 -0.89
N ARG A 44 18.93 -18.80 -0.39
CA ARG A 44 17.82 -18.05 0.22
C ARG A 44 16.83 -17.70 -0.89
N SER A 45 15.60 -18.18 -0.81
CA SER A 45 14.59 -17.83 -1.83
C SER A 45 14.49 -16.31 -1.94
N THR A 46 14.41 -15.76 -3.16
CA THR A 46 14.32 -14.31 -3.40
C THR A 46 13.17 -13.67 -2.63
N ILE A 47 12.12 -14.44 -2.32
CA ILE A 47 10.96 -14.00 -1.54
C ILE A 47 11.33 -13.75 -0.07
N PHE A 48 12.02 -14.71 0.57
CA PHE A 48 12.42 -14.58 1.97
C PHE A 48 13.46 -13.47 2.17
N GLN A 49 14.38 -13.31 1.21
CA GLN A 49 15.34 -12.22 1.23
C GLN A 49 14.65 -10.85 1.14
N LYS A 50 13.66 -10.67 0.24
CA LYS A 50 12.85 -9.44 0.16
C LYS A 50 12.05 -9.16 1.43
N GLN A 51 11.54 -10.20 2.07
CA GLN A 51 10.82 -10.10 3.33
C GLN A 51 11.70 -9.56 4.46
N LEU A 52 12.96 -10.02 4.54
CA LEU A 52 13.91 -9.54 5.53
C LEU A 52 14.45 -8.14 5.22
N GLU A 53 14.71 -7.83 3.94
CA GLU A 53 15.04 -6.46 3.53
C GLU A 53 13.92 -5.49 3.89
N LYS A 54 12.66 -5.89 3.70
CA LYS A 54 11.52 -5.07 4.08
C LYS A 54 11.41 -4.90 5.60
N MET A 55 11.70 -5.94 6.37
CA MET A 55 11.72 -5.86 7.83
C MET A 55 12.82 -4.91 8.32
N ASP A 56 14.04 -5.01 7.76
CA ASP A 56 15.16 -4.12 8.08
C ASP A 56 14.83 -2.66 7.75
N GLU A 57 14.21 -2.42 6.58
CA GLU A 57 13.68 -1.11 6.18
C GLU A 57 12.71 -0.55 7.23
N LEU A 58 11.89 -1.39 7.88
CA LEU A 58 10.87 -0.98 8.84
C LEU A 58 11.34 -1.02 10.31
N SER A 59 12.55 -1.52 10.57
CA SER A 59 13.07 -1.77 11.93
C SER A 59 13.21 -0.52 12.79
N HIS A 60 13.33 0.64 12.14
CA HIS A 60 13.45 1.95 12.79
C HIS A 60 12.10 2.56 13.17
N LEU A 61 10.97 1.95 12.77
CA LEU A 61 9.65 2.50 13.04
C LEU A 61 9.20 2.27 14.49
N PRO A 62 8.38 3.17 15.06
CA PRO A 62 7.83 3.01 16.39
C PRO A 62 7.12 1.68 16.60
N GLY A 63 7.27 1.09 17.78
CA GLY A 63 6.65 -0.18 18.14
C GLY A 63 7.23 -1.40 17.42
N PHE A 64 8.40 -1.25 16.77
CA PHE A 64 9.08 -2.37 16.16
C PHE A 64 9.48 -3.42 17.20
N ARG A 65 9.10 -4.67 16.96
CA ARG A 65 9.55 -5.85 17.73
C ARG A 65 9.61 -7.03 16.78
N HIS A 66 10.75 -7.71 16.75
CA HIS A 66 10.97 -8.97 16.04
C HIS A 66 11.08 -10.08 17.10
N ASP A 67 10.06 -10.93 17.20
CA ASP A 67 9.99 -12.00 18.19
C ASP A 67 8.99 -13.08 17.75
N ALA A 68 9.41 -14.34 17.70
CA ALA A 68 8.53 -15.47 17.38
C ALA A 68 7.36 -15.63 18.38
N LYS A 69 7.50 -15.14 19.62
CA LYS A 69 6.39 -15.12 20.60
C LYS A 69 5.16 -14.36 20.13
N LEU A 70 5.32 -13.44 19.16
CA LEU A 70 4.21 -12.76 18.51
C LEU A 70 3.18 -13.73 17.93
N ILE A 71 3.59 -14.92 17.50
CA ILE A 71 2.70 -15.95 16.94
C ILE A 71 1.71 -16.44 17.99
N GLU A 72 2.20 -16.71 19.21
CA GLU A 72 1.38 -17.14 20.34
C GLU A 72 0.49 -16.01 20.85
N GLU A 73 1.03 -14.78 20.94
CA GLU A 73 0.33 -13.60 21.45
C GLU A 73 -0.86 -13.15 20.58
N THR A 74 -0.86 -13.51 19.30
CA THR A 74 -1.81 -12.99 18.30
C THR A 74 -2.86 -14.00 17.87
N ALA A 75 -2.85 -15.21 18.46
CA ALA A 75 -3.77 -16.30 18.15
C ALA A 75 -3.87 -16.62 16.65
N VAL A 76 -2.76 -16.49 15.91
CA VAL A 76 -2.67 -16.97 14.54
C VAL A 76 -2.90 -18.48 14.52
N ASN A 77 -3.56 -18.97 13.48
CA ASN A 77 -3.82 -20.39 13.30
C ASN A 77 -2.50 -21.18 13.40
N THR A 78 -2.39 -22.04 14.40
CA THR A 78 -1.20 -22.88 14.66
C THR A 78 -0.98 -23.94 13.59
N ASP A 79 -1.97 -24.22 12.75
CA ASP A 79 -1.84 -25.11 11.58
C ASP A 79 -1.11 -24.43 10.40
N THR A 80 -0.55 -23.23 10.62
CA THR A 80 0.28 -22.53 9.63
C THR A 80 1.76 -22.77 9.90
N ASP A 81 2.56 -22.89 8.83
CA ASP A 81 4.02 -23.10 8.92
C ASP A 81 4.80 -21.81 9.25
N VAL A 82 4.22 -20.93 10.08
CA VAL A 82 4.83 -19.69 10.54
C VAL A 82 5.86 -20.01 11.62
N VAL A 83 7.09 -19.50 11.50
CA VAL A 83 8.17 -19.75 12.48
C VAL A 83 8.71 -18.47 13.11
N ASP A 84 8.41 -17.32 12.53
CA ASP A 84 8.98 -16.05 12.95
C ASP A 84 8.01 -14.91 12.61
N ALA A 85 8.14 -13.79 13.30
CA ALA A 85 7.25 -12.65 13.14
C ALA A 85 7.89 -11.34 13.60
N TYR A 86 7.50 -10.24 12.97
CA TYR A 86 7.79 -8.90 13.47
C TYR A 86 6.53 -8.04 13.47
N GLN A 87 6.53 -7.02 14.31
CA GLN A 87 5.47 -6.04 14.40
C GLN A 87 6.04 -4.62 14.30
N HIS A 88 5.24 -3.66 13.88
CA HIS A 88 5.52 -2.22 14.02
C HIS A 88 4.22 -1.40 13.98
N MET A 89 4.26 -0.13 14.38
CA MET A 89 3.13 0.79 14.17
C MET A 89 3.05 1.18 12.70
N ALA A 90 1.96 0.80 12.05
CA ALA A 90 1.69 1.11 10.64
C ALA A 90 0.57 2.13 10.50
N PRO A 91 0.69 3.11 9.60
CA PRO A 91 -0.43 3.93 9.20
C PRO A 91 -1.43 3.11 8.38
N MET A 92 -2.69 3.22 8.75
CA MET A 92 -3.84 2.62 8.10
C MET A 92 -4.81 3.72 7.68
N VAL A 93 -5.67 3.41 6.72
CA VAL A 93 -6.71 4.33 6.24
C VAL A 93 -8.08 3.66 6.30
N ASP A 94 -9.04 4.33 6.92
CA ASP A 94 -10.46 4.10 6.62
C ASP A 94 -10.71 4.72 5.24
N THR A 95 -10.90 3.88 4.24
CA THR A 95 -11.02 4.32 2.84
C THR A 95 -12.22 5.22 2.61
N VAL A 96 -13.33 5.02 3.34
CA VAL A 96 -14.53 5.86 3.17
C VAL A 96 -14.24 7.28 3.64
N THR A 97 -13.73 7.40 4.87
CA THR A 97 -13.42 8.69 5.49
C THR A 97 -12.27 9.38 4.75
N TYR A 98 -11.21 8.64 4.42
CA TYR A 98 -10.03 9.19 3.72
C TYR A 98 -10.35 9.69 2.31
N MET A 99 -11.21 8.99 1.56
CA MET A 99 -11.63 9.46 0.23
C MET A 99 -12.49 10.72 0.29
N GLN A 100 -13.39 10.82 1.29
CA GLN A 100 -14.16 12.04 1.53
C GLN A 100 -13.24 13.22 1.91
N TRP A 101 -12.24 12.95 2.77
CA TRP A 101 -11.24 13.93 3.14
C TRP A 101 -10.44 14.41 1.92
N LEU A 102 -9.91 13.50 1.10
CA LEU A 102 -9.19 13.85 -0.14
C LEU A 102 -10.07 14.66 -1.10
N TYR A 103 -11.33 14.26 -1.28
CA TYR A 103 -12.29 15.01 -2.11
C TYR A 103 -12.43 16.45 -1.61
N LYS A 104 -12.64 16.64 -0.30
CA LYS A 104 -12.69 17.96 0.34
C LYS A 104 -11.41 18.76 0.09
N GLN A 105 -10.24 18.18 0.31
CA GLN A 105 -8.94 18.84 0.08
C GLN A 105 -8.78 19.32 -1.36
N CYS A 106 -9.18 18.51 -2.34
CA CYS A 106 -9.14 18.91 -3.75
C CYS A 106 -10.14 20.04 -4.05
N ARG A 107 -11.37 19.95 -3.55
CA ARG A 107 -12.39 20.99 -3.74
C ARG A 107 -11.95 22.33 -3.17
N GLU A 108 -11.38 22.34 -1.97
CA GLU A 108 -10.87 23.56 -1.31
C GLU A 108 -9.71 24.19 -2.10
N LYS A 109 -8.95 23.39 -2.85
CA LYS A 109 -7.90 23.86 -3.77
C LYS A 109 -8.43 24.27 -5.15
N GLY A 110 -9.75 24.27 -5.36
CA GLY A 110 -10.38 24.69 -6.62
C GLY A 110 -10.48 23.60 -7.69
N CYS A 111 -10.28 22.32 -7.33
CA CYS A 111 -10.53 21.22 -8.27
C CYS A 111 -12.03 21.12 -8.59
N HIS A 112 -12.33 20.90 -9.87
CA HIS A 112 -13.69 20.67 -10.36
C HIS A 112 -13.87 19.18 -10.63
N PHE A 113 -14.94 18.60 -10.09
CA PHE A 113 -15.26 17.20 -10.27
C PHE A 113 -16.45 17.06 -11.20
N VAL A 114 -16.31 16.23 -12.23
CA VAL A 114 -17.35 15.92 -13.20
C VAL A 114 -17.55 14.40 -13.16
N GLN A 115 -18.80 13.99 -13.03
CA GLN A 115 -19.19 12.59 -13.19
C GLN A 115 -19.45 12.36 -14.68
N ASP A 116 -18.61 11.55 -15.32
CA ASP A 116 -18.67 11.24 -16.75
C ASP A 116 -18.04 9.86 -16.97
N GLU A 117 -18.29 9.29 -18.14
CA GLU A 117 -17.71 8.01 -18.56
C GLU A 117 -16.93 8.20 -19.87
N ILE A 118 -15.83 7.45 -20.01
CA ILE A 118 -14.95 7.49 -21.16
C ILE A 118 -14.77 6.05 -21.63
N HIS A 119 -15.15 5.78 -22.87
CA HIS A 119 -15.10 4.45 -23.50
C HIS A 119 -14.23 4.51 -24.76
N GLY A 120 -13.65 3.37 -25.15
CA GLY A 120 -12.79 3.23 -26.32
C GLY A 120 -11.37 3.80 -26.16
N LEU A 121 -10.59 3.78 -27.25
CA LEU A 121 -9.18 4.18 -27.20
C LEU A 121 -9.03 5.65 -26.81
N PHE A 122 -8.18 5.91 -25.82
CA PHE A 122 -7.99 7.26 -25.28
C PHE A 122 -7.33 8.20 -26.29
N ARG A 123 -6.39 7.69 -27.10
CA ARG A 123 -5.69 8.47 -28.13
C ARG A 123 -6.63 9.07 -29.18
N ASP A 124 -7.77 8.43 -29.42
CA ASP A 124 -8.74 8.84 -30.44
C ASP A 124 -9.60 10.01 -29.95
N GLN A 125 -9.68 10.22 -28.63
CA GLN A 125 -10.55 11.22 -27.97
C GLN A 125 -9.80 12.26 -27.13
N ALA A 126 -8.49 12.13 -26.96
CA ALA A 126 -7.69 12.98 -26.06
C ALA A 126 -7.77 14.49 -26.39
N GLU A 127 -7.70 14.86 -27.68
CA GLU A 127 -7.76 16.27 -28.08
C GLU A 127 -9.17 16.88 -27.89
N ASP A 128 -10.22 16.08 -28.10
CA ASP A 128 -11.59 16.50 -27.82
C ASP A 128 -11.82 16.71 -26.32
N LEU A 129 -11.31 15.81 -25.47
CA LEU A 129 -11.37 15.95 -24.02
C LEU A 129 -10.58 17.16 -23.52
N LYS A 130 -9.38 17.41 -24.06
CA LYS A 130 -8.59 18.61 -23.75
C LYS A 130 -9.34 19.88 -24.12
N ARG A 131 -9.97 19.93 -25.29
CA ARG A 131 -10.80 21.06 -25.72
C ARG A 131 -12.05 21.24 -24.83
N LYS A 132 -12.77 20.15 -24.54
CA LYS A 132 -13.98 20.15 -23.67
C LYS A 132 -13.68 20.72 -22.29
N TYR A 133 -12.59 20.27 -21.66
CA TYR A 133 -12.22 20.66 -20.30
C TYR A 133 -11.18 21.79 -20.21
N LYS A 134 -10.79 22.38 -21.34
CA LYS A 134 -9.74 23.42 -21.44
C LYS A 134 -8.44 22.99 -20.77
N ALA A 135 -8.09 21.71 -20.91
CA ALA A 135 -6.92 21.10 -20.29
C ALA A 135 -5.73 21.10 -21.24
N GLN A 136 -4.53 21.22 -20.67
CA GLN A 136 -3.25 21.14 -21.41
C GLN A 136 -2.70 19.71 -21.42
N LEU A 137 -2.95 18.98 -20.34
CA LEU A 137 -2.50 17.61 -20.10
C LEU A 137 -3.65 16.79 -19.53
N ILE A 138 -3.61 15.48 -19.76
CA ILE A 138 -4.52 14.53 -19.11
C ILE A 138 -3.68 13.46 -18.43
N PHE A 139 -4.04 13.15 -17.19
CA PHE A 139 -3.49 12.04 -16.42
C PHE A 139 -4.52 10.91 -16.39
N ASN A 140 -4.18 9.76 -16.97
CA ASN A 140 -5.03 8.58 -16.92
C ASN A 140 -4.84 7.86 -15.57
N CYS A 141 -5.86 7.91 -14.72
CA CYS A 141 -5.89 7.24 -13.42
C CYS A 141 -7.07 6.25 -13.32
N SER A 142 -7.48 5.65 -14.44
CA SER A 142 -8.66 4.77 -14.53
C SER A 142 -8.49 3.35 -13.97
N GLY A 143 -7.33 3.04 -13.38
CA GLY A 143 -7.08 1.74 -12.74
C GLY A 143 -7.21 0.58 -13.73
N LEU A 144 -8.02 -0.42 -13.39
CA LEU A 144 -8.21 -1.62 -14.22
C LEU A 144 -8.76 -1.29 -15.63
N SER A 145 -9.55 -0.22 -15.77
CA SER A 145 -10.11 0.21 -17.04
C SER A 145 -9.07 0.85 -17.98
N ALA A 146 -7.83 1.07 -17.52
CA ALA A 146 -6.78 1.61 -18.37
C ALA A 146 -6.45 0.69 -19.56
N LYS A 147 -6.71 -0.62 -19.44
CA LYS A 147 -6.45 -1.61 -20.50
C LYS A 147 -7.19 -1.27 -21.80
N GLU A 148 -8.48 -1.00 -21.71
CA GLU A 148 -9.32 -0.58 -22.83
C GLU A 148 -8.81 0.75 -23.42
N LEU A 149 -8.59 1.74 -22.55
CA LEU A 149 -8.17 3.08 -22.94
C LEU A 149 -6.80 3.11 -23.65
N ALA A 150 -5.90 2.19 -23.28
CA ALA A 150 -4.58 2.04 -23.90
C ALA A 150 -4.61 1.20 -25.19
N GLY A 151 -5.65 0.37 -25.39
CA GLY A 151 -5.70 -0.61 -26.47
C GLY A 151 -4.82 -1.82 -26.22
N ASP A 152 -4.58 -2.17 -24.95
CA ASP A 152 -3.73 -3.28 -24.51
C ASP A 152 -4.50 -4.61 -24.44
N GLU A 153 -5.65 -4.73 -25.12
CA GLU A 153 -6.48 -5.94 -25.12
C GLU A 153 -5.73 -7.22 -25.49
#